data_AF-A0A537Z554-F1
#
_entry.id   AF-A0A537Z554-F1
#
_cell.length_a   1.000
_cell.length_b   1.000
_cell.length_c   1.000
_cell.angle_alpha   90.00
_cell.angle_beta   90.00
_cell.angle_gamma   90.00
#
_symmetry.space_group_name_H-M   'P 1'
#
loop_
_entity.id
_entity.type
_entity.pdbx_description
1 polymer ?
#
loop_
_entity_poly.entity_id
_entity_poly.type
_entity_poly.pdbx_seq_one_letter_code
_entity_poly.pdbx_strand_id
1 'polypeptide(L)'
;MVPGTKTGTGVIRLAWPDVGPEELAALAEVLATGFLTMGPKVEEFEAALAHACSTEHVVAVSSGTAALHLAVLALEIGEGDEVIVPAYTFPATASAVALTGARPVLVDVDPHTMNVDPARVYDAVTPQTRAVIGVHLFGRPLDWEARTRRARSVRVGAVWPAAGSA
;
A
#
# COMPACT_ATOMS: atom_id res chain seq x y z
N MET A 1 -5.20 -18.05 17.66
CA MET A 1 -6.01 -19.23 17.25
C MET A 1 -7.46 -19.06 17.70
N VAL A 2 -8.31 -18.42 16.88
CA VAL A 2 -9.76 -18.36 17.09
C VAL A 2 -10.31 -19.79 17.00
N PRO A 3 -10.88 -20.34 18.09
CA PRO A 3 -11.51 -21.65 18.06
C PRO A 3 -12.79 -21.54 17.24
N GLY A 4 -12.86 -22.16 16.04
CA GLY A 4 -14.12 -22.14 15.29
C GLY A 4 -14.15 -22.65 13.85
N THR A 5 -13.03 -22.75 13.12
CA THR A 5 -13.03 -23.40 11.80
C THR A 5 -12.36 -24.77 11.87
N LYS A 6 -13.09 -25.75 12.42
CA LYS A 6 -12.88 -27.15 12.02
C LYS A 6 -13.22 -27.26 10.53
N THR A 7 -12.29 -26.87 9.66
CA THR A 7 -12.36 -27.24 8.26
C THR A 7 -11.96 -28.70 8.21
N GLY A 8 -12.90 -29.55 7.79
CA GLY A 8 -12.63 -30.96 7.54
C GLY A 8 -11.36 -31.10 6.69
N THR A 9 -10.56 -32.10 7.03
CA THR A 9 -9.35 -32.52 6.31
C THR A 9 -9.62 -32.57 4.81
N GLY A 10 -9.17 -31.56 4.04
CA GLY A 10 -9.31 -31.58 2.58
C GLY A 10 -8.98 -30.30 1.80
N VAL A 11 -9.10 -29.09 2.39
CA VAL A 11 -8.86 -27.83 1.63
C VAL A 11 -7.64 -27.09 2.16
N ILE A 12 -6.64 -26.89 1.30
CA ILE A 12 -5.50 -26.01 1.57
C ILE A 12 -5.85 -24.61 1.07
N ARG A 13 -5.86 -23.62 1.97
CA ARG A 13 -6.14 -22.22 1.64
C ARG A 13 -4.84 -21.48 1.33
N LEU A 14 -4.89 -20.56 0.38
CA LEU A 14 -3.75 -19.71 0.03
C LEU A 14 -3.41 -18.70 1.16
N ALA A 15 -4.44 -18.14 1.81
CA ALA A 15 -4.29 -17.22 2.94
C ALA A 15 -5.45 -17.38 3.93
N TRP A 16 -5.19 -17.15 5.22
CA TRP A 16 -6.19 -17.14 6.27
C TRP A 16 -5.77 -16.15 7.37
N PRO A 17 -6.69 -15.33 7.92
CA PRO A 17 -6.35 -14.43 9.01
C PRO A 17 -5.94 -15.22 10.25
N ASP A 18 -4.80 -14.84 10.84
CA ASP A 18 -4.45 -15.30 12.18
C ASP A 18 -5.08 -14.33 13.19
N VAL A 19 -6.10 -14.82 13.88
CA VAL A 19 -6.84 -14.10 14.90
C VAL A 19 -6.99 -15.04 16.09
N GLY A 20 -7.08 -14.49 17.30
CA GLY A 20 -7.06 -15.24 18.55
C GLY A 20 -7.81 -14.57 19.70
N PRO A 21 -7.63 -15.11 20.92
CA PRO A 21 -8.13 -14.50 22.15
C PRO A 21 -7.72 -13.04 22.35
N GLU A 22 -6.53 -12.66 21.86
CA GLU A 22 -5.97 -11.32 21.95
C GLU A 22 -6.80 -10.30 21.17
N GLU A 23 -7.14 -10.58 19.91
CA GLU A 23 -8.01 -9.71 19.10
C GLU A 23 -9.43 -9.62 19.68
N LEU A 24 -9.95 -10.71 20.24
CA LEU A 24 -11.26 -10.72 20.90
C LEU A 24 -11.27 -9.86 22.16
N ALA A 25 -10.21 -9.91 22.97
CA ALA A 25 -10.07 -9.07 24.14
C ALA A 25 -9.98 -7.58 23.76
N ALA A 26 -9.15 -7.24 22.76
CA ALA A 26 -9.03 -5.87 22.26
C ALA A 26 -10.36 -5.31 21.73
N LEU A 27 -11.16 -6.13 21.03
CA LEU A 27 -12.51 -5.74 20.59
C LEU A 27 -13.44 -5.48 21.78
N ALA A 28 -13.43 -6.36 22.79
CA ALA A 28 -14.27 -6.21 23.97
C ALA A 28 -13.93 -4.93 24.76
N GLU A 29 -12.64 -4.59 24.87
CA GLU A 29 -12.19 -3.33 25.47
C GLU A 29 -12.78 -2.11 24.74
N VAL A 30 -12.67 -2.06 23.41
CA VAL A 30 -13.24 -0.97 22.59
C VAL A 30 -14.75 -0.86 22.78
N LEU A 31 -15.47 -1.99 22.74
CA LEU A 31 -16.91 -2.02 22.95
C LEU A 31 -17.31 -1.48 24.33
N ALA A 32 -16.53 -1.78 25.37
CA ALA A 32 -16.77 -1.28 26.72
C ALA A 32 -16.58 0.25 26.85
N THR A 33 -15.72 0.86 26.03
CA THR A 33 -15.52 2.33 26.03
C THR A 33 -16.67 3.10 25.39
N GLY A 34 -17.42 2.48 24.46
CA GLY A 34 -18.41 3.16 23.63
C GLY A 34 -17.83 4.03 22.50
N PHE A 35 -16.50 4.19 22.40
CA PHE A 35 -15.84 4.88 21.29
C PHE A 35 -15.59 3.90 20.13
N LEU A 36 -16.58 3.77 19.24
CA LEU A 36 -16.57 2.77 18.16
C LEU A 36 -16.00 3.26 16.82
N THR A 37 -15.66 4.54 16.73
CA THR A 37 -15.14 5.17 15.51
C THR A 37 -13.71 5.66 15.72
N MET A 38 -13.31 6.76 15.07
CA MET A 38 -12.04 7.43 15.33
C MET A 38 -11.96 7.83 16.80
N GLY A 39 -10.89 7.40 17.48
CA GLY A 39 -10.69 7.58 18.92
C GLY A 39 -9.30 7.09 19.35
N PRO A 40 -9.06 6.90 20.66
CA PRO A 40 -7.72 6.64 21.21
C PRO A 40 -7.00 5.44 20.58
N LYS A 41 -7.73 4.38 20.19
CA LYS A 41 -7.13 3.21 19.53
C LYS A 41 -6.54 3.52 18.16
N VAL A 42 -7.03 4.53 17.46
CA VAL A 42 -6.43 5.00 16.21
C VAL A 42 -5.09 5.67 16.49
N GLU A 43 -5.04 6.56 17.48
CA GLU A 43 -3.80 7.25 17.86
C GLU A 43 -2.72 6.26 18.33
N GLU A 44 -3.12 5.27 19.14
CA GLU A 44 -2.25 4.16 19.55
C GLU A 44 -1.70 3.37 18.34
N PHE A 45 -2.57 3.06 17.38
CA PHE A 45 -2.18 2.34 16.16
C PHE A 45 -1.24 3.15 15.28
N GLU A 46 -1.52 4.44 15.08
CA GLU A 46 -0.68 5.34 14.29
C GLU A 46 0.72 5.48 14.92
N ALA A 47 0.80 5.64 16.24
CA ALA A 47 2.07 5.71 16.95
C ALA A 47 2.88 4.40 16.86
N ALA A 48 2.22 3.25 17.04
CA ALA A 48 2.86 1.95 16.92
C ALA A 48 3.36 1.69 15.51
N LEU A 49 2.57 2.04 14.48
CA LEU A 49 2.95 1.85 13.08
C LEU A 49 4.06 2.82 12.66
N ALA A 50 4.05 4.06 13.17
CA ALA A 50 5.11 5.03 12.93
C ALA A 50 6.46 4.51 13.45
N HIS A 51 6.46 3.94 14.65
CA HIS A 51 7.62 3.27 15.23
C HIS A 51 8.07 2.07 14.39
N ALA A 52 7.15 1.16 14.05
CA ALA A 52 7.45 -0.04 13.26
C ALA A 52 8.02 0.28 11.87
N CYS A 53 7.51 1.32 11.21
CA CYS A 53 7.96 1.77 9.89
C CYS A 53 9.14 2.75 9.93
N SER A 54 9.62 3.13 11.12
CA SER A 54 10.66 4.16 11.29
C SER A 54 10.33 5.48 10.56
N THR A 55 9.09 5.94 10.67
CA THR A 55 8.60 7.19 10.08
C THR A 55 8.10 8.14 11.16
N GLU A 56 8.09 9.45 10.87
CA GLU A 56 7.62 10.48 11.80
C GLU A 56 6.08 10.56 11.86
N HIS A 57 5.41 10.27 10.74
CA HIS A 57 3.98 10.43 10.60
C HIS A 57 3.32 9.20 9.97
N VAL A 58 2.14 8.86 10.50
CA VAL A 58 1.22 7.84 9.98
C VAL A 58 -0.20 8.39 10.06
N VAL A 59 -1.01 8.11 9.05
CA VAL A 59 -2.44 8.43 9.05
C VAL A 59 -3.21 7.15 8.75
N ALA A 60 -4.02 6.71 9.71
CA ALA A 60 -4.88 5.54 9.55
C ALA A 60 -6.10 5.86 8.68
N VAL A 61 -6.40 4.96 7.75
CA VAL A 61 -7.53 5.09 6.82
C VAL A 61 -8.27 3.76 6.70
N SER A 62 -9.44 3.79 6.08
CA SER A 62 -10.32 2.61 5.99
C SER A 62 -9.80 1.47 5.12
N SER A 63 -8.88 1.73 4.18
CA SER A 63 -8.32 0.72 3.28
C SER A 63 -7.04 1.20 2.57
N GLY A 64 -6.28 0.27 1.98
CA GLY A 64 -5.13 0.61 1.13
C GLY A 64 -5.52 1.42 -0.11
N THR A 65 -6.72 1.22 -0.67
CA THR A 65 -7.23 2.05 -1.77
C THR A 65 -7.48 3.49 -1.32
N ALA A 66 -8.09 3.67 -0.13
CA ALA A 66 -8.28 5.00 0.44
C ALA A 66 -6.94 5.68 0.74
N ALA A 67 -5.94 4.92 1.21
CA ALA A 67 -4.58 5.44 1.45
C ALA A 67 -3.94 5.96 0.16
N LEU A 68 -3.99 5.17 -0.92
CA LEU A 68 -3.46 5.58 -2.23
C LEU A 68 -4.18 6.81 -2.76
N HIS A 69 -5.51 6.82 -2.71
CA HIS A 69 -6.29 7.96 -3.20
C HIS A 69 -6.00 9.23 -2.40
N LEU A 70 -5.96 9.14 -1.06
CA LEU A 70 -5.60 10.25 -0.19
C LEU A 70 -4.17 10.76 -0.48
N ALA A 71 -3.22 9.86 -0.73
CA ALA A 71 -1.85 10.24 -1.07
C ALA A 71 -1.77 11.00 -2.40
N VAL A 72 -2.52 10.58 -3.42
CA VAL A 72 -2.57 11.29 -4.72
C VAL A 72 -3.21 12.67 -4.55
N LEU A 73 -4.31 12.77 -3.78
CA LEU A 73 -4.96 14.05 -3.47
C LEU A 73 -4.06 14.99 -2.67
N ALA A 74 -3.31 14.47 -1.70
CA ALA A 74 -2.37 15.26 -0.89
C ALA A 74 -1.19 15.81 -1.70
N LEU A 75 -0.86 15.18 -2.84
CA LEU A 75 0.12 15.67 -3.80
C LEU A 75 -0.48 16.67 -4.82
N GLU A 76 -1.76 17.02 -4.68
CA GLU A 76 -2.49 17.93 -5.57
C GLU A 76 -2.51 17.47 -7.04
N ILE A 77 -2.45 16.15 -7.25
CA ILE A 77 -2.43 15.53 -8.58
C ILE A 77 -3.86 15.40 -9.11
N GLY A 78 -4.13 15.95 -10.29
CA GLY A 78 -5.47 15.98 -10.86
C GLY A 78 -5.50 15.97 -12.40
N GLU A 79 -6.51 16.59 -12.97
CA GLU A 79 -6.72 16.63 -14.42
C GLU A 79 -5.50 17.20 -15.16
N GLY A 80 -5.07 16.50 -16.22
CA GLY A 80 -3.91 16.87 -17.03
C GLY A 80 -2.57 16.34 -16.52
N ASP A 81 -2.53 15.78 -15.31
CA ASP A 81 -1.34 15.16 -14.75
C ASP A 81 -1.24 13.67 -15.10
N GLU A 82 -0.01 13.17 -15.09
CA GLU A 82 0.33 11.76 -15.32
C GLU A 82 0.97 11.13 -14.09
N VAL A 83 0.55 9.91 -13.76
CA VAL A 83 1.16 9.10 -12.70
C VAL A 83 1.55 7.75 -13.28
N ILE A 84 2.84 7.44 -13.21
CA ILE A 84 3.35 6.15 -13.69
C ILE A 84 3.01 5.07 -12.65
N VAL A 85 2.44 3.95 -13.10
CA VAL A 85 2.08 2.82 -12.25
C VAL A 85 2.47 1.50 -12.96
N PRO A 86 2.84 0.44 -12.22
CA PRO A 86 3.07 -0.87 -12.82
C PRO A 86 1.81 -1.39 -13.50
N ALA A 87 1.96 -2.00 -14.68
CA ALA A 87 0.88 -2.69 -15.37
C ALA A 87 0.48 -3.98 -14.63
N TYR A 88 1.42 -4.59 -13.92
CA TYR A 88 1.19 -5.79 -13.10
C TYR A 88 1.11 -5.42 -11.62
N THR A 89 -0.10 -5.10 -11.15
CA THR A 89 -0.41 -4.77 -9.76
C THR A 89 -1.90 -5.02 -9.46
N PHE A 90 -2.31 -4.83 -8.20
CA PHE A 90 -3.73 -4.76 -7.87
C PHE A 90 -4.38 -3.50 -8.48
N PRO A 91 -5.58 -3.61 -9.12
CA PRO A 91 -6.18 -2.50 -9.87
C PRO A 91 -6.35 -1.19 -9.10
N ALA A 92 -6.48 -1.24 -7.76
CA ALA A 92 -6.61 -0.05 -6.94
C ALA A 92 -5.48 0.97 -7.13
N THR A 93 -4.27 0.54 -7.49
CA THR A 93 -3.15 1.45 -7.75
C THR A 93 -3.46 2.42 -8.88
N ALA A 94 -3.95 1.91 -10.03
CA ALA A 94 -4.32 2.75 -11.17
C ALA A 94 -5.66 3.46 -10.93
N SER A 95 -6.61 2.80 -10.26
CA SER A 95 -7.91 3.41 -9.95
C SER A 95 -7.78 4.62 -9.02
N ALA A 96 -6.89 4.57 -8.03
CA ALA A 96 -6.65 5.69 -7.12
C ALA A 96 -6.19 6.96 -7.84
N VAL A 97 -5.39 6.81 -8.89
CA VAL A 97 -4.97 7.91 -9.78
C VAL A 97 -6.15 8.39 -10.64
N ALA A 98 -6.84 7.46 -11.29
CA ALA A 98 -7.95 7.80 -12.18
C ALA A 98 -9.09 8.53 -11.45
N LEU A 99 -9.31 8.22 -10.17
CA LEU A 99 -10.33 8.86 -9.33
C LEU A 99 -10.05 10.36 -9.08
N THR A 100 -8.81 10.82 -9.19
CA THR A 100 -8.49 12.26 -9.06
C THR A 100 -8.60 13.03 -10.39
N GLY A 101 -8.91 12.34 -11.50
CA GLY A 101 -8.92 12.91 -12.85
C GLY A 101 -7.56 12.86 -13.57
N ALA A 102 -6.50 12.40 -12.87
CA ALA A 102 -5.19 12.20 -13.48
C ALA A 102 -5.13 10.94 -14.35
N ARG A 103 -4.14 10.89 -15.25
CA ARG A 103 -3.94 9.78 -16.18
C ARG A 103 -2.93 8.76 -15.62
N PRO A 104 -3.33 7.51 -15.32
CA PRO A 104 -2.38 6.44 -15.00
C PRO A 104 -1.61 6.02 -16.25
N VAL A 105 -0.28 6.04 -16.19
CA VAL A 105 0.62 5.60 -17.25
C VAL A 105 1.16 4.22 -16.88
N LEU A 106 0.68 3.18 -17.56
CA LEU A 106 1.05 1.80 -17.26
C LEU A 106 2.46 1.49 -17.78
N VAL A 107 3.33 1.01 -16.89
CA VAL A 107 4.69 0.59 -17.20
C VAL A 107 4.90 -0.88 -16.84
N ASP A 108 5.62 -1.59 -17.70
CA ASP A 108 5.86 -3.02 -17.55
C ASP A 108 6.79 -3.35 -16.37
N VAL A 109 6.80 -4.63 -15.97
CA VAL A 109 7.57 -5.12 -14.83
C VAL A 109 8.80 -5.90 -15.26
N ASP A 110 9.78 -6.02 -14.36
CA ASP A 110 10.88 -6.97 -14.51
C ASP A 110 10.34 -8.39 -14.35
N PRO A 111 10.56 -9.32 -15.29
CA PRO A 111 9.97 -10.66 -15.27
C PRO A 111 10.52 -11.60 -14.18
N HIS A 112 11.63 -11.25 -13.52
CA HIS A 112 12.24 -12.02 -12.44
C HIS A 112 11.79 -11.53 -11.05
N THR A 113 11.56 -10.22 -10.92
CA THR A 113 11.11 -9.63 -9.64
C THR A 113 9.61 -9.42 -9.59
N MET A 114 8.97 -9.26 -10.76
CA MET A 114 7.59 -8.81 -10.97
C MET A 114 7.31 -7.39 -10.45
N ASN A 115 8.34 -6.69 -9.95
CA ASN A 115 8.26 -5.28 -9.61
C ASN A 115 8.43 -4.42 -10.88
N VAL A 116 7.96 -3.17 -10.84
CA VAL A 116 8.12 -2.24 -11.96
C VAL A 116 9.58 -2.12 -12.37
N ASP A 117 9.87 -2.14 -13.68
CA ASP A 117 11.23 -1.97 -14.19
C ASP A 117 11.64 -0.48 -14.11
N PRO A 118 12.62 -0.10 -13.26
CA PRO A 118 12.99 1.29 -13.09
C PRO A 118 13.43 1.95 -14.40
N ALA A 119 14.11 1.22 -15.30
CA ALA A 119 14.56 1.80 -16.58
C ALA A 119 13.36 2.22 -17.43
N ARG A 120 12.33 1.38 -17.49
CA ARG A 120 11.10 1.68 -18.24
C ARG A 120 10.28 2.81 -17.59
N VAL A 121 10.34 2.96 -16.27
CA VAL A 121 9.76 4.12 -15.58
C VAL A 121 10.42 5.40 -16.08
N TYR A 122 11.76 5.45 -16.12
CA TYR A 122 12.48 6.64 -16.58
C TYR A 122 12.20 6.97 -18.05
N ASP A 123 12.07 5.96 -18.91
CA ASP A 123 11.72 6.14 -20.32
C ASP A 123 10.28 6.66 -20.53
N ALA A 124 9.38 6.41 -19.57
CA ALA A 124 7.98 6.83 -19.61
C ALA A 124 7.72 8.24 -19.05
N VAL A 125 8.74 8.91 -18.49
CA VAL A 125 8.59 10.26 -17.91
C VAL A 125 8.33 11.29 -19.00
N THR A 126 7.28 12.08 -18.80
CA THR A 126 6.86 13.21 -19.64
C THR A 126 6.85 14.51 -18.83
N PRO A 127 6.72 15.70 -19.46
CA PRO A 127 6.50 16.95 -18.72
C PRO A 127 5.24 16.97 -17.85
N GLN A 128 4.27 16.09 -18.12
CA GLN A 128 3.03 15.93 -17.36
C GLN A 128 3.18 14.95 -16.19
N THR A 129 4.29 14.21 -16.11
CA THR A 129 4.51 13.22 -15.05
C THR A 129 4.74 13.91 -13.71
N ARG A 130 3.86 13.63 -12.75
CA ARG A 130 3.94 14.16 -11.37
C ARG A 130 4.45 13.16 -10.35
N ALA A 131 4.16 11.88 -10.58
CA ALA A 131 4.42 10.83 -9.60
C ALA A 131 4.66 9.47 -10.25
N VAL A 132 5.26 8.55 -9.47
CA VAL A 132 5.43 7.14 -9.82
C VAL A 132 5.00 6.26 -8.65
N ILE A 133 3.90 5.52 -8.74
CA ILE A 133 3.51 4.62 -7.65
C ILE A 133 4.19 3.27 -7.83
N GLY A 134 5.25 3.03 -7.05
CA GLY A 134 5.91 1.72 -6.96
C GLY A 134 5.15 0.75 -6.07
N VAL A 135 5.23 -0.55 -6.37
CA VAL A 135 4.59 -1.62 -5.60
C VAL A 135 5.64 -2.65 -5.22
N HIS A 136 5.70 -2.99 -3.93
CA HIS A 136 6.55 -4.06 -3.40
C HIS A 136 5.83 -5.40 -3.55
N LEU A 137 5.87 -5.95 -4.75
CA LEU A 137 5.06 -7.11 -5.11
C LEU A 137 5.53 -8.36 -4.35
N PHE A 138 4.58 -9.15 -3.86
CA PHE A 138 4.85 -10.38 -3.10
C PHE A 138 5.74 -10.19 -1.85
N GLY A 139 5.72 -9.00 -1.26
CA GLY A 139 6.58 -8.66 -0.11
C GLY A 139 8.05 -8.45 -0.49
N ARG A 140 8.37 -8.36 -1.79
CA ARG A 140 9.73 -8.10 -2.27
C ARG A 140 9.93 -6.60 -2.44
N PRO A 141 10.88 -5.98 -1.72
CA PRO A 141 11.18 -4.56 -1.89
C PRO A 141 11.53 -4.22 -3.34
N LEU A 142 11.05 -3.06 -3.78
CA LEU A 142 11.37 -2.50 -5.10
C LEU A 142 12.72 -1.80 -4.97
N ASP A 143 13.65 -2.18 -5.84
CA ASP A 143 14.98 -1.57 -5.91
C ASP A 143 14.99 -0.49 -6.99
N TRP A 144 14.93 0.76 -6.56
CA TRP A 144 15.04 1.93 -7.45
C TRP A 144 16.46 2.16 -7.97
N GLU A 145 17.47 1.57 -7.34
CA GLU A 145 18.90 1.80 -7.62
C GLU A 145 19.51 0.71 -8.50
N ALA A 146 18.86 -0.46 -8.63
CA ALA A 146 19.32 -1.65 -9.34
C ALA A 146 19.87 -1.42 -10.76
N ARG A 147 19.62 -0.27 -11.40
CA ARG A 147 20.05 -0.02 -12.78
C ARG A 147 20.40 1.41 -13.20
N THR A 148 20.34 2.42 -12.34
CA THR A 148 20.45 3.82 -12.78
C THR A 148 21.74 4.52 -12.34
N ARG A 149 22.77 4.47 -13.19
CA ARG A 149 23.82 5.52 -13.25
C ARG A 149 23.30 6.87 -13.79
N ARG A 150 22.01 6.97 -14.10
CA ARG A 150 21.36 8.15 -14.67
C ARG A 150 19.91 8.23 -14.18
N ALA A 151 19.65 8.90 -13.07
CA ALA A 151 18.43 9.68 -12.91
C ALA A 151 18.42 10.39 -11.56
N ARG A 152 17.93 11.63 -11.58
CA ARG A 152 17.61 12.41 -10.40
C ARG A 152 16.39 11.82 -9.71
N SER A 153 16.43 11.83 -8.38
CA SER A 153 15.44 11.31 -7.46
C SER A 153 14.03 11.81 -7.75
N VAL A 154 13.15 10.90 -8.21
CA VAL A 154 11.70 11.04 -8.11
C VAL A 154 11.29 10.18 -6.90
N ARG A 155 10.77 10.82 -5.85
CA ARG A 155 10.26 10.13 -4.65
C ARG A 155 8.76 10.01 -4.75
N VAL A 156 8.23 8.80 -4.69
CA VAL A 156 6.81 8.57 -4.41
C VAL A 156 6.69 7.28 -3.59
N GLY A 157 5.94 7.39 -2.50
CA GLY A 157 5.88 6.41 -1.41
C GLY A 157 5.16 5.11 -1.77
N ALA A 158 5.68 4.01 -1.24
CA ALA A 158 5.02 2.72 -1.28
C ALA A 158 3.85 2.70 -0.29
N VAL A 159 2.65 2.39 -0.77
CA VAL A 159 1.54 1.98 0.11
C VAL A 159 1.61 0.47 0.26
N TRP A 160 1.91 0.04 1.48
CA TRP A 160 2.06 -1.35 1.89
C TRP A 160 0.69 -1.92 2.31
N PRO A 161 0.18 -2.99 1.68
CA PRO A 161 -0.80 -3.84 2.33
C PRO A 161 -0.04 -4.79 3.26
N ALA A 162 -0.07 -4.51 4.57
CA ALA A 162 0.62 -5.33 5.55
C ALA A 162 0.08 -6.76 5.59
N ALA A 163 0.93 -7.70 5.13
CA ALA A 163 0.95 -9.09 5.55
C ALA A 163 2.39 -9.63 5.41
N GLY A 164 3.11 -9.80 6.53
CA GLY A 164 4.25 -10.70 6.64
C GLY A 164 5.59 -10.11 7.11
N SER A 165 6.07 -10.64 8.24
CA SER A 165 7.38 -10.49 8.93
C SER A 165 7.76 -9.09 9.46
N ALA A 166 8.12 -8.88 10.73
CA ALA A 166 8.73 -9.76 11.73
C ALA A 166 8.07 -9.62 13.12
#